data_AF-A0A4Y2D3T3-F1
#
_entry.id   AF-A0A4Y2D3T3-F1
#
_cell.length_a   1.000
_cell.length_b   1.000
_cell.length_c   1.000
_cell.angle_alpha   90.00
_cell.angle_beta   90.00
_cell.angle_gamma   90.00
#
_symmetry.space_group_name_H-M   'P 1'
#
loop_
_entity.id
_entity.type
_entity.pdbx_description
1 polymer ?
#
loop_
_entity_poly.entity_id
_entity_poly.type
_entity_poly.pdbx_seq_one_letter_code
_entity_poly.pdbx_strand_id
1 'polypeptide(L)'
;MTILNKLKSLSVSYRIHLQWIPSHANIQGNEIADALAKADADDASVPSAPLAYLELFSRAKSRNKIIWLMTAADAIRQLLLASLVGISQV
;
A
#
# COMPACT_ATOMS: atom_id res chain seq x y z
N MET A 1 21.86 -7.19 -16.10
CA MET A 1 21.27 -7.62 -14.82
C MET A 1 19.79 -7.90 -15.04
N THR A 2 19.34 -9.16 -14.90
CA THR A 2 17.93 -9.52 -15.15
C THR A 2 17.05 -9.22 -13.93
N ILE A 3 15.74 -9.09 -14.13
CA ILE A 3 14.77 -8.95 -13.04
C ILE A 3 14.85 -10.15 -12.07
N LEU A 4 15.09 -11.34 -12.61
CA LEU A 4 15.28 -12.56 -11.84
C LEU A 4 16.48 -12.47 -10.90
N ASN A 5 17.61 -11.91 -11.35
CA ASN A 5 18.79 -11.74 -10.50
C ASN A 5 18.53 -10.76 -9.34
N LYS A 6 17.74 -9.70 -9.59
CA LYS A 6 17.34 -8.76 -8.54
C LYS A 6 16.42 -9.43 -7.50
N LEU A 7 15.41 -10.17 -7.97
CA LEU A 7 14.49 -10.90 -7.08
C LEU A 7 15.22 -11.93 -6.20
N LYS A 8 16.17 -12.68 -6.78
CA LYS A 8 17.01 -13.62 -6.03
C LYS A 8 17.84 -12.91 -4.96
N SER A 9 18.46 -11.78 -5.31
CA SER A 9 19.24 -10.99 -4.35
C SER A 9 18.39 -10.52 -3.19
N LEU A 10 17.19 -9.98 -3.46
CA LEU A 10 16.26 -9.51 -2.42
C LEU A 10 15.77 -10.66 -1.54
N SER A 11 15.45 -11.81 -2.13
CA SER A 11 15.07 -13.01 -1.39
C SER A 11 16.13 -13.41 -0.35
N VAL A 12 17.41 -13.41 -0.74
CA VAL A 12 18.52 -13.71 0.16
C VAL A 12 18.69 -12.63 1.24
N SER A 13 18.72 -11.35 0.85
CA SER A 13 18.96 -10.24 1.77
C SER A 13 17.88 -10.11 2.86
N TYR A 14 16.62 -10.32 2.49
CA TYR A 14 15.48 -10.14 3.38
C TYR A 14 14.92 -11.46 3.93
N ARG A 15 15.54 -12.60 3.61
CA ARG A 15 15.08 -13.95 4.00
C ARG A 15 13.63 -14.21 3.57
N ILE A 16 13.27 -13.75 2.37
CA ILE A 16 11.93 -13.92 1.81
C ILE A 16 11.90 -15.21 0.97
N HIS A 17 10.94 -16.08 1.23
CA HIS A 17 10.69 -17.26 0.40
C HIS A 17 9.72 -16.91 -0.73
N LEU A 18 10.17 -17.07 -1.98
CA LEU A 18 9.34 -16.86 -3.16
C LEU A 18 8.62 -18.16 -3.51
N GLN A 19 7.30 -18.15 -3.47
CA GLN A 19 6.47 -19.29 -3.86
C GLN A 19 5.56 -18.90 -5.02
N TRP A 20 5.47 -19.78 -6.00
CA TRP A 20 4.51 -19.62 -7.09
C TRP A 20 3.12 -20.02 -6.59
N ILE A 21 2.10 -19.24 -6.92
CA ILE A 21 0.71 -19.49 -6.52
C ILE A 21 -0.21 -19.47 -7.76
N PRO A 22 -1.17 -20.40 -7.89
CA PRO A 22 -2.11 -20.43 -9.02
C PRO A 22 -3.09 -19.27 -9.01
N SER A 23 -3.36 -18.71 -10.19
CA SER A 23 -4.18 -17.50 -10.34
C SER A 23 -5.61 -17.67 -9.84
N HIS A 24 -6.24 -18.82 -10.11
CA HIS A 24 -7.65 -19.11 -9.81
C HIS A 24 -7.84 -19.92 -8.52
N ALA A 25 -6.92 -19.81 -7.56
CA ALA A 25 -7.04 -20.50 -6.29
C ALA A 25 -8.01 -19.82 -5.30
N ASN A 26 -8.80 -18.83 -5.73
CA ASN A 26 -9.68 -18.01 -4.87
C ASN A 26 -8.94 -17.42 -3.66
N ILE A 27 -7.66 -17.08 -3.84
CA ILE A 27 -6.84 -16.47 -2.81
C ILE A 27 -7.08 -14.97 -2.88
N GLN A 28 -7.82 -14.45 -1.90
CA GLN A 28 -8.22 -13.04 -1.83
C GLN A 28 -7.04 -12.07 -2.02
N GLY A 29 -5.87 -12.39 -1.46
CA GLY A 29 -4.66 -11.55 -1.62
C GLY A 29 -4.19 -11.42 -3.07
N ASN A 30 -4.38 -12.45 -3.89
CA ASN A 30 -4.02 -12.42 -5.30
C ASN A 30 -5.00 -11.55 -6.11
N GLU A 31 -6.30 -11.65 -5.82
CA GLU A 31 -7.34 -10.83 -6.46
C GLU A 31 -7.17 -9.35 -6.15
N ILE A 32 -6.83 -9.01 -4.90
CA ILE A 32 -6.53 -7.62 -4.50
C ILE A 32 -5.29 -7.11 -5.24
N ALA A 33 -4.23 -7.91 -5.32
CA ALA A 33 -3.00 -7.51 -6.01
C ALA A 33 -3.24 -7.27 -7.52
N ASP A 34 -4.03 -8.13 -8.17
CA ASP A 34 -4.41 -7.99 -9.58
C ASP A 34 -5.29 -6.74 -9.81
N ALA A 35 -6.30 -6.51 -8.95
CA ALA A 35 -7.15 -5.33 -9.03
C ALA A 35 -6.36 -4.02 -8.87
N LEU A 36 -5.40 -3.98 -7.93
CA LEU A 36 -4.51 -2.84 -7.74
C LEU A 36 -3.61 -2.60 -8.95
N ALA A 37 -3.01 -3.67 -9.50
CA ALA A 37 -2.17 -3.56 -10.69
C ALA A 37 -2.93 -3.02 -11.91
N LYS A 38 -4.19 -3.41 -12.08
CA LYS A 38 -5.08 -2.89 -13.13
C LYS A 38 -5.40 -1.42 -12.93
N ALA A 39 -5.77 -1.01 -11.70
CA ALA A 39 -6.06 0.38 -11.39
C ALA A 39 -4.85 1.31 -11.64
N ASP A 40 -3.64 0.86 -11.29
CA ASP A 40 -2.40 1.61 -11.52
C ASP A 40 -2.01 1.66 -13.02
N ALA A 41 -2.36 0.64 -13.81
CA ALA A 41 -2.16 0.63 -15.26
C ALA A 41 -3.14 1.56 -15.99
N ASP A 42 -4.36 1.68 -15.49
CA ASP A 42 -5.41 2.53 -16.07
C ASP A 42 -5.23 4.03 -15.72
N ASP A 43 -4.53 4.37 -14.64
CA ASP A 43 -4.08 5.75 -14.33
C ASP A 43 -2.85 6.17 -15.18
N ALA A 44 -2.96 5.98 -16.50
CA ALA A 44 -1.96 6.39 -17.49
C ALA A 44 -1.97 7.93 -17.73
N SER A 45 -2.39 8.74 -16.76
CA SER A 45 -2.25 10.20 -16.81
C SER A 45 -0.83 10.68 -16.48
N VAL A 46 0.04 9.77 -16.03
CA VAL A 46 1.45 10.08 -15.75
C VAL A 46 2.23 10.05 -17.07
N PRO A 47 2.85 11.16 -17.51
CA PRO A 47 3.67 11.16 -18.71
C PRO A 47 4.77 10.11 -18.59
N SER A 48 4.99 9.36 -19.67
CA SER A 48 6.11 8.45 -19.90
C SER A 48 7.44 9.21 -19.97
N ALA A 49 7.82 9.88 -18.89
CA ALA A 49 9.14 10.42 -18.65
C ALA A 49 9.78 9.63 -17.51
N PRO A 50 11.11 9.44 -17.51
CA PRO A 50 11.83 8.81 -16.41
C PRO A 50 11.89 9.79 -15.24
N LEU A 51 10.73 10.10 -14.62
CA LEU A 51 10.72 10.57 -13.25
C LEU A 51 11.33 9.45 -12.43
N ALA A 52 12.53 9.69 -11.92
CA ALA A 52 13.35 8.74 -11.21
C ALA A 52 12.47 7.96 -10.22
N TYR A 53 12.55 6.63 -10.23
CA TYR A 53 11.88 5.74 -9.29
C TYR A 53 11.82 6.28 -7.83
N LEU A 54 12.85 7.02 -7.42
CA LEU A 54 12.93 7.73 -6.14
C LEU A 54 11.85 8.80 -5.92
N GLU A 55 11.48 9.57 -6.94
CA GLU A 55 10.41 10.57 -6.85
C GLU A 55 9.04 9.89 -6.71
N LEU A 56 8.78 8.84 -7.49
CA LEU A 56 7.56 8.05 -7.36
C LEU A 56 7.46 7.36 -5.99
N PHE A 57 8.55 6.74 -5.53
CA PHE A 57 8.62 6.13 -4.20
C PHE A 57 8.42 7.17 -3.08
N SER A 58 9.02 8.35 -3.21
CA SER A 58 8.87 9.44 -2.23
C SER A 58 7.44 9.96 -2.18
N ARG A 59 6.78 10.07 -3.35
CA ARG A 59 5.37 10.48 -3.45
C ARG A 59 4.41 9.43 -2.90
N ALA A 60 4.67 8.15 -3.15
CA ALA A 60 3.88 7.06 -2.56
C ALA A 60 4.04 7.02 -1.04
N LYS A 61 5.28 7.16 -0.54
CA LYS A 61 5.57 7.21 0.90
C LYS A 61 4.90 8.40 1.59
N SER A 62 4.88 9.58 0.97
CA SER A 62 4.22 10.76 1.53
C SER A 62 2.70 10.60 1.56
N ARG A 63 2.09 10.06 0.50
CA ARG A 63 0.66 9.72 0.46
C ARG A 63 0.28 8.73 1.56
N ASN A 64 1.07 7.66 1.74
CA ASN A 64 0.84 6.70 2.82
C ASN A 64 0.90 7.37 4.20
N LYS A 65 1.88 8.24 4.44
CA LYS A 65 1.98 8.99 5.71
C LYS A 65 0.75 9.87 5.96
N ILE A 66 0.22 10.53 4.94
CA ILE A 66 -1.00 11.36 5.06
C ILE A 66 -2.20 10.49 5.38
N ILE A 67 -2.38 9.36 4.71
CA ILE A 67 -3.48 8.41 4.98
C ILE A 67 -3.41 7.92 6.43
N TRP A 68 -2.24 7.50 6.91
CA TRP A 68 -2.04 7.11 8.31
C TRP A 68 -2.41 8.22 9.30
N LEU A 69 -1.98 9.46 9.04
CA LEU A 69 -2.30 10.60 9.90
C LEU A 69 -3.78 10.95 9.89
N MET A 70 -4.46 10.84 8.75
CA MET A 70 -5.91 11.05 8.64
C MET A 70 -6.66 9.98 9.42
N THR A 71 -6.32 8.70 9.23
CA THR A 71 -6.96 7.60 9.99
C THR A 71 -6.71 7.69 11.49
N ALA A 72 -5.52 8.14 11.91
CA ALA A 72 -5.20 8.37 13.33
C ALA A 72 -5.96 9.58 13.90
N ALA A 73 -6.06 10.67 13.14
CA ALA A 73 -6.83 11.85 13.55
C ALA A 73 -8.33 11.55 13.66
N ASP A 74 -8.88 10.78 12.72
CA ASP A 74 -10.28 10.35 12.79
C ASP A 74 -10.52 9.43 13.98
N ALA A 75 -9.61 8.50 14.29
CA ALA A 75 -9.70 7.67 15.49
C ALA A 75 -9.67 8.51 16.80
N ILE A 76 -8.81 9.53 16.87
CA ILE A 76 -8.73 10.44 18.02
C ILE A 76 -10.00 11.30 18.15
N ARG A 77 -10.55 11.79 17.03
CA ARG A 77 -11.81 12.56 17.03
C ARG A 77 -12.98 11.69 17.51
N GLN A 78 -13.06 10.44 17.06
CA GLN A 78 -14.11 9.52 17.51
C GLN A 78 -14.01 9.20 19.00
N LEU A 79 -12.79 9.02 19.52
CA LEU A 79 -12.57 8.79 20.95
C LEU A 79 -12.99 10.02 21.80
N LEU A 80 -12.67 11.22 21.32
CA LEU A 80 -13.07 12.47 21.98
C LEU A 80 -14.60 12.65 21.99
N LEU A 81 -15.27 12.38 20.87
CA LEU A 81 -16.73 12.44 20.76
C LEU A 81 -17.40 11.41 21.68
N ALA A 82 -16.88 10.19 21.73
CA ALA A 82 -17.37 9.13 22.64
C ALA A 82 -17.20 9.52 24.12
N SER A 83 -16.12 10.22 24.46
CA SER A 83 -15.90 10.71 25.84
C SER A 83 -16.87 11.81 26.24
N LEU A 84 -17.26 12.71 25.32
CA LEU A 84 -18.19 13.81 25.58
C LEU A 84 -19.64 13.32 25.72
N VAL A 85 -20.03 12.31 24.92
CA VAL A 85 -21.35 11.66 25.02
C VAL A 85 -21.50 10.94 26.37
N GLY A 86 -20.43 10.36 26.92
CA GLY A 86 -20.45 9.70 28.23
C GLY A 86 -20.65 10.63 29.44
N ILE A 87 -20.36 11.92 29.31
CA ILE A 87 -20.50 12.91 30.40
C ILE A 87 -21.88 13.56 30.45
N SER A 88 -22.71 13.39 29.41
CA SER A 88 -24.06 13.99 29.32
C SER A 88 -25.18 13.06 29.85
N GLN A 89 -24.83 11.85 30.29
CA GLN A 89 -25.76 10.82 30.82
C GLN A 89 -25.62 10.61 32.34
N VAL A 90 -25.02 11.57 33.07
CA VAL A 90 -24.96 11.61 34.54
C VAL A 90 -25.75 12.81 35.04
#